data_AF-A0A973I6A1-F1
#
_entry.id   AF-A0A973I6A1-F1
#
_cell.length_a   1.000
_cell.length_b   1.000
_cell.length_c   1.000
_cell.angle_alpha   90.00
_cell.angle_beta   90.00
_cell.angle_gamma   90.00
#
_symmetry.space_group_name_H-M   'P 1'
#
loop_
_entity.id
_entity.type
_entity.pdbx_description
1 polymer ?
#
loop_
_entity_poly.entity_id
_entity_poly.type
_entity_poly.pdbx_seq_one_letter_code
_entity_poly.pdbx_strand_id
1 'polypeptide(L)' 'MVELIGKGAGWGWIPQHLAAQKLADGSLECISLNDVVASYHVPVDAIFSHTYQPGEAGVWLDQQLNALITANKG' A
#
# COMPACT_ATOMS: atom_id res chain seq x y z
N MET A 1 12.18 -6.22 -3.04
CA MET A 1 12.66 -4.92 -3.55
C MET A 1 12.93 -3.94 -2.42
N VAL A 2 11.95 -3.65 -1.54
CA VAL A 2 12.14 -2.81 -0.35
C VAL A 2 13.33 -3.23 0.51
N GLU A 3 13.50 -4.53 0.75
CA GLU A 3 14.64 -5.06 1.51
C GLU A 3 16.01 -4.85 0.84
N LEU A 4 16.07 -4.76 -0.50
CA LEU A 4 17.32 -4.46 -1.20
C LEU A 4 17.65 -2.97 -1.08
N ILE A 5 16.64 -2.11 -1.18
CA ILE A 5 16.77 -0.66 -0.97
C ILE A 5 17.24 -0.38 0.46
N GLY A 6 16.65 -1.03 1.47
CA GLY A 6 17.08 -0.92 2.86
C GLY A 6 18.50 -1.43 3.14
N LYS A 7 19.07 -2.22 2.23
CA LYS A 7 20.48 -2.66 2.28
C LYS A 7 21.42 -1.76 1.48
N GLY A 8 20.94 -0.64 0.95
CA GLY A 8 21.73 0.32 0.18
C GLY A 8 21.91 -0.03 -1.29
N ALA A 9 21.12 -0.94 -1.87
CA ALA A 9 21.24 -1.33 -3.27
C ALA A 9 20.74 -0.27 -4.28
N GLY A 10 20.25 0.88 -3.81
CA GLY A 10 19.75 1.98 -4.64
C GLY A 10 18.45 2.59 -4.11
N TRP A 11 17.69 3.23 -5.00
CA TRP A 11 16.37 3.82 -4.73
C TRP A 11 15.31 3.20 -5.63
N GLY A 12 14.03 3.40 -5.29
CA GLY A 12 12.92 2.92 -6.12
C GLY A 12 11.59 3.48 -5.68
N TRP A 13 10.59 3.36 -6.56
CA TRP A 13 9.21 3.72 -6.26
C TRP A 13 8.58 2.58 -5.45
N ILE A 14 8.21 2.86 -4.20
CA ILE A 14 7.67 1.89 -3.28
C ILE A 14 6.24 2.30 -2.91
N PRO A 15 5.25 1.38 -2.97
CA PRO A 15 3.93 1.64 -2.42
C PRO A 15 4.02 2.07 -0.96
N GLN A 16 3.32 3.15 -0.60
CA GLN A 16 3.42 3.78 0.72
C GLN A 16 3.23 2.79 1.86
N HIS A 17 2.27 1.88 1.78
CA HIS A 17 2.01 0.88 2.83
C HIS A 17 3.16 -0.12 3.05
N LEU A 18 4.02 -0.34 2.05
CA LEU A 18 5.21 -1.19 2.18
C LEU A 18 6.42 -0.43 2.74
N ALA A 19 6.44 0.90 2.58
CA ALA A 19 7.50 1.76 3.10
C ALA A 19 7.16 2.38 4.46
N ALA A 20 5.89 2.44 4.84
CA ALA A 20 5.39 3.24 5.98
C ALA A 20 6.14 2.99 7.28
N GLN A 21 6.32 1.72 7.67
CA GLN A 21 7.04 1.39 8.90
C GLN A 21 8.52 1.79 8.83
N LYS A 22 9.17 1.56 7.68
CA LYS A 22 10.58 1.87 7.46
C LYS A 22 10.86 3.37 7.34
N LEU A 23 9.87 4.14 6.88
CA LEU A 23 9.91 5.60 6.91
C LEU A 23 9.72 6.10 8.35
N ALA A 24 8.79 5.49 9.11
CA ALA A 24 8.51 5.87 10.49
C ALA A 24 9.66 5.56 11.46
N ASP A 25 10.38 4.46 11.24
CA ASP A 25 11.54 4.07 12.04
C ASP A 25 12.87 4.68 11.55
N GLY A 26 12.83 5.44 10.45
CA GLY A 26 14.00 6.12 9.87
C GLY A 26 14.96 5.21 9.11
N SER A 27 14.63 3.93 8.89
CA SER A 27 15.47 3.01 8.10
C SER A 27 15.40 3.26 6.60
N LEU A 28 14.40 4.00 6.12
CA LEU A 28 14.30 4.54 4.76
C LEU A 28 13.96 6.03 4.80
N GLU A 29 14.39 6.75 3.78
CA GLU A 29 14.08 8.16 3.57
C GLU A 29 13.37 8.35 2.21
N CYS A 30 12.40 9.26 2.17
CA CYS A 30 11.71 9.62 0.93
C CYS A 30 12.47 10.74 0.23
N ILE A 31 12.89 10.51 -1.02
CA ILE A 31 13.56 11.52 -1.84
C ILE A 31 12.49 12.30 -2.61
N SER A 32 12.32 13.59 -2.31
CA SER A 32 11.41 14.47 -3.04
C SER A 32 12.06 14.96 -4.34
N LEU A 33 11.66 14.39 -5.47
CA LEU A 33 12.09 14.83 -6.80
C LEU A 33 11.12 15.92 -7.28
N ASN A 34 11.47 17.18 -7.01
CA ASN A 34 10.68 18.41 -7.17
C ASN A 34 9.63 18.63 -6.07
N ASP A 35 9.30 19.90 -5.79
CA ASP A 35 8.31 20.36 -4.79
C ASP A 35 6.87 19.85 -5.01
N VAL A 36 6.69 18.97 -5.99
CA VAL A 36 5.46 18.24 -6.25
C VAL A 36 5.72 16.81 -5.85
N VAL A 37 5.51 16.49 -4.57
CA VAL A 37 5.21 15.12 -4.16
C VAL A 37 3.92 14.75 -4.88
N ALA A 38 4.03 14.23 -6.10
CA ALA A 38 2.90 13.66 -6.79
C ALA A 38 2.59 12.35 -6.05
N SER A 39 1.76 12.44 -5.02
CA SER A 39 1.15 11.29 -4.37
C SER A 39 0.35 10.55 -5.44
N TYR A 40 1.01 9.60 -6.10
CA TYR A 40 0.39 8.81 -7.14
C TYR A 40 -0.42 7.71 -6.47
N HIS A 41 -1.71 7.97 -6.29
CA HIS A 41 -2.64 6.98 -5.77
C HIS A 41 -2.90 5.93 -6.86
N VAL A 42 -2.27 4.76 -6.72
CA VAL A 42 -2.60 3.58 -7.53
C VAL A 42 -3.84 2.93 -6.90
N PRO A 43 -4.95 2.77 -7.63
CA PRO A 43 -6.11 2.05 -7.12
C PRO A 43 -5.74 0.58 -6.88
N VAL A 44 -6.25 0.02 -5.78
CA VAL A 44 -6.13 -1.40 -5.46
C VAL A 44 -7.51 -2.01 -5.61
N ASP A 45 -7.66 -2.88 -6.61
CA ASP A 45 -8.92 -3.56 -6.89
C ASP A 45 -8.87 -5.00 -6.35
N ALA A 46 -9.95 -5.43 -5.71
CA ALA A 46 -10.17 -6.83 -5.37
C ALA A 46 -10.81 -7.54 -6.57
N ILE A 47 -10.17 -8.61 -7.06
CA ILE A 47 -10.63 -9.36 -8.23
C ILE A 47 -11.09 -10.74 -7.79
N PHE A 48 -12.34 -11.09 -8.11
CA PHE A 48 -12.96 -12.38 -7.79
C PHE A 48 -13.44 -13.10 -9.06
N SER A 49 -13.57 -14.44 -9.00
CA SER A 49 -14.22 -15.20 -10.07
C SER A 49 -15.68 -14.77 -10.22
N HIS A 50 -16.20 -14.75 -11.44
CA HIS A 50 -17.62 -14.45 -11.68
C HIS A 50 -18.58 -15.45 -11.00
N THR A 51 -18.09 -16.66 -10.69
CA THR A 51 -18.83 -17.72 -10.01
C THR A 51 -18.65 -17.71 -8.49
N TYR A 52 -17.81 -16.82 -7.97
CA TYR A 52 -17.48 -16.79 -6.56
C TYR A 52 -18.68 -16.28 -5.75
N GLN A 53 -19.16 -17.12 -4.84
CA GLN A 53 -20.09 -16.72 -3.80
C GLN A 53 -19.31 -16.68 -2.49
N PRO A 54 -19.09 -15.48 -1.90
CA PRO A 54 -18.41 -15.39 -0.63
C PRO A 54 -19.24 -16.08 0.45
N GLY A 55 -18.63 -17.03 1.16
CA GLY A 55 -19.17 -17.49 2.44
C GLY A 55 -19.06 -16.40 3.51
N GLU A 56 -19.52 -16.67 4.73
CA GLU A 56 -19.52 -15.69 5.83
C GLU A 56 -18.15 -15.03 6.06
N ALA A 57 -17.07 -15.82 6.00
CA ALA A 57 -15.71 -15.30 6.13
C ALA A 57 -15.32 -14.35 4.97
N GLY A 58 -15.78 -14.62 3.76
CA GLY A 58 -15.55 -13.77 2.59
C GLY A 58 -16.30 -12.45 2.68
N VAL A 59 -17.55 -12.49 3.15
CA VAL A 59 -18.35 -11.28 3.40
C VAL A 59 -17.71 -10.43 4.50
N TRP A 60 -17.28 -11.07 5.59
CA TRP A 60 -16.58 -10.38 6.67
C TRP A 60 -15.28 -9.72 6.17
N LEU A 61 -14.48 -10.43 5.38
CA LEU A 61 -13.22 -9.90 4.85
C LEU A 61 -13.45 -8.69 3.96
N ASP A 62 -14.43 -8.75 3.06
CA ASP A 62 -14.79 -7.61 2.19
C ASP A 62 -15.21 -6.38 3.00
N GLN A 63 -15.99 -6.56 4.06
CA GLN A 63 -16.36 -5.48 4.98
C GLN A 63 -15.15 -4.87 5.68
N GLN A 64 -14.22 -5.70 6.16
CA GLN A 64 -13.00 -5.20 6.82
C GLN A 64 -12.10 -4.43 5.85
N LEU A 65 -11.91 -4.93 4.63
CA LEU A 65 -11.12 -4.28 3.60
C LEU A 65 -11.72 -2.92 3.23
N ASN A 66 -13.03 -2.85 3.01
CA ASN A 66 -13.73 -1.60 2.71
C ASN A 66 -13.64 -0.58 3.87
N ALA A 67 -13.75 -1.03 5.12
CA ALA A 67 -13.60 -0.17 6.29
C ALA A 67 -12.18 0.42 6.37
N LEU A 68 -11.14 -0.41 6.17
CA LEU A 68 -9.74 0.02 6.18
C LEU A 68 -9.39 0.97 5.04
N ILE A 69 -9.93 0.72 3.84
CA ILE A 69 -9.72 1.59 2.68
C ILE A 69 -10.40 2.95 2.90
N THR A 70 -11.61 2.97 3.48
CA THR A 70 -12.34 4.21 3.74
C THR A 70 -11.69 5.06 4.84
N ALA A 71 -11.18 4.42 5.89
CA ALA A 71 -10.49 5.11 6.98
C ALA A 71 -9.19 5.83 6.55
N ASN A 72 -8.53 5.35 5.49
CA ASN A 72 -7.30 5.94 4.93
C ASN A 72 -7.55 7.02 3.87
N LYS A 73 -8.82 7.41 3.62
CA LYS A 73 -9.20 8.52 2.72
C LYS A 73 -9.40 9.86 3.44
N GLY A 74 -9.26 9.89 4.78
CA GLY A 74 -9.44 11.07 5.63
C GLY A 74 -8.14 11.74 6.03
#